data_AF-A0A0C3DZE6-F1
#
_entry.id   AF-A0A0C3DZE6-F1
#
_cell.length_a   1.000
_cell.length_b   1.000
_cell.length_c   1.000
_cell.angle_alpha   90.00
_cell.angle_beta   90.00
_cell.angle_gamma   90.00
#
_symmetry.space_group_name_H-M   'P 1'
#
loop_
_entity.id
_entity.type
_entity.pdbx_description
1 polymer ?
#
loop_
_entity_poly.entity_id
_entity_poly.type
_entity_poly.pdbx_seq_one_letter_code
_entity_poly.pdbx_strand_id
1 'polypeptide(L)'
;MKAEAEEAGEDFERKRAWDWTIDESERWDKRLKKKEAHRDNQAFQDYRQDSRKVYKRQIRDLKPDMDEYEKDKMKAVEKAAASGGLEIVETDDGELVVVDKDGTFYSTADSTGFVEHKPPKEAVDRMVKDLQQAEEARLRKRRERLGKDGEDGDVTYINEKNKLFNQKLARFYNKYTAEIRDSFERGTMM
;
A
#
# COMPACT_ATOMS: atom_id res chain seq x y z
N MET A 1 -8.64 9.67 -38.69
CA MET A 1 -8.99 8.47 -37.89
C MET A 1 -10.29 8.64 -37.10
N LYS A 2 -10.36 9.44 -36.00
CA LYS A 2 -11.64 9.63 -35.28
C LYS A 2 -12.66 10.48 -36.06
N ALA A 3 -12.20 11.59 -36.65
CA ALA A 3 -13.05 12.49 -37.43
C ALA A 3 -13.58 11.86 -38.74
N GLU A 4 -12.75 11.04 -39.41
CA GLU A 4 -13.13 10.35 -40.66
C GLU A 4 -14.16 9.22 -40.43
N ALA A 5 -14.18 8.61 -39.24
CA ALA A 5 -15.16 7.58 -38.89
C ALA A 5 -16.53 8.18 -38.53
N GLU A 6 -16.54 9.33 -37.84
CA GLU A 6 -17.77 10.10 -37.59
C GLU A 6 -18.40 10.62 -38.90
N GLU A 7 -17.59 11.03 -39.87
CA GLU A 7 -18.05 11.50 -41.19
C GLU A 7 -18.58 10.37 -42.09
N ALA A 8 -18.09 9.13 -41.90
CA ALA A 8 -18.57 7.92 -42.57
C ALA A 8 -19.79 7.26 -41.88
N GLY A 9 -20.22 7.77 -40.73
CA GLY A 9 -21.31 7.17 -39.93
C GLY A 9 -20.94 5.83 -39.27
N GLU A 10 -19.64 5.50 -39.21
CA GLU A 10 -19.14 4.30 -38.53
C GLU A 10 -18.75 4.63 -37.08
N ASP A 11 -19.21 3.81 -36.13
CA ASP A 11 -18.83 3.94 -34.72
C ASP A 11 -17.35 3.54 -34.54
N PHE A 12 -16.51 4.56 -34.38
CA PHE A 12 -15.06 4.43 -34.20
C PHE A 12 -14.68 3.54 -33.00
N GLU A 13 -15.46 3.59 -31.92
CA GLU A 13 -15.18 2.79 -30.72
C GLU A 13 -15.52 1.32 -30.96
N ARG A 14 -16.59 1.06 -31.71
CA ARG A 14 -16.94 -0.30 -32.15
C ARG A 14 -15.82 -0.90 -33.02
N LYS A 15 -15.35 -0.19 -34.05
CA LYS A 15 -14.26 -0.66 -34.95
C LYS A 15 -12.97 -0.98 -34.19
N ARG A 16 -12.62 -0.16 -33.21
CA ARG A 16 -11.46 -0.38 -32.32
C ARG A 16 -11.65 -1.58 -31.38
N ALA A 17 -12.88 -1.83 -30.92
CA ALA A 17 -13.18 -2.97 -30.05
C ALA A 17 -13.07 -4.32 -30.79
N TRP A 18 -13.20 -4.34 -32.13
CA TRP A 18 -12.96 -5.55 -32.92
C TRP A 18 -11.50 -6.01 -32.90
N ASP A 19 -10.55 -5.10 -32.69
CA ASP A 19 -9.12 -5.41 -32.63
C ASP A 19 -8.66 -5.90 -31.24
N TRP A 20 -9.54 -5.87 -30.24
CA TRP A 20 -9.21 -6.34 -28.89
C TRP A 20 -9.49 -7.82 -28.73
N THR A 21 -8.46 -8.54 -28.27
CA THR A 21 -8.66 -9.92 -27.82
C THR A 21 -9.43 -9.94 -26.50
N ILE A 22 -10.16 -11.03 -26.23
CA ILE A 22 -10.93 -11.20 -24.99
C ILE A 22 -10.03 -11.01 -23.76
N ASP A 23 -8.83 -11.59 -23.79
CA ASP A 23 -7.83 -11.47 -22.72
C ASP A 23 -7.36 -10.03 -22.45
N GLU A 24 -7.21 -9.23 -23.50
CA GLU A 24 -6.81 -7.82 -23.38
C GLU A 24 -7.95 -6.97 -22.80
N SER A 25 -9.19 -7.21 -23.25
CA SER A 25 -10.37 -6.56 -22.69
C SER A 25 -10.52 -6.86 -21.20
N GLU A 26 -10.40 -8.14 -20.79
CA GLU A 26 -10.48 -8.51 -19.38
C GLU A 26 -9.38 -7.86 -18.53
N ARG A 27 -8.15 -7.80 -19.03
CA ARG A 27 -7.03 -7.14 -18.32
C ARG A 27 -7.27 -5.64 -18.18
N TRP A 28 -7.83 -5.02 -19.22
CA TRP A 28 -8.20 -3.61 -19.22
C TRP A 28 -9.30 -3.32 -18.20
N ASP A 29 -10.35 -4.14 -18.15
CA ASP A 29 -11.45 -4.01 -17.19
C ASP A 29 -10.96 -4.23 -15.75
N LYS A 30 -10.12 -5.23 -15.52
CA LYS A 30 -9.46 -5.46 -14.22
C LYS A 30 -8.65 -4.24 -13.79
N ARG A 31 -7.95 -3.58 -14.72
CA ARG A 31 -7.17 -2.36 -14.47
C ARG A 31 -8.07 -1.17 -14.13
N LEU A 32 -9.16 -0.95 -14.88
CA LEU A 32 -10.13 0.12 -14.62
C LEU A 32 -10.80 -0.07 -13.25
N LYS A 33 -11.29 -1.27 -12.96
CA LYS A 33 -11.90 -1.61 -11.68
C LYS A 33 -10.94 -1.40 -10.51
N LYS A 34 -9.66 -1.76 -10.67
CA LYS A 34 -8.62 -1.50 -9.67
C LYS A 34 -8.40 0.01 -9.47
N LYS A 35 -8.36 0.79 -10.55
CA LYS A 35 -8.19 2.25 -10.48
C LYS A 35 -9.36 2.91 -9.75
N GLU A 36 -10.59 2.51 -10.04
CA GLU A 36 -11.79 2.99 -9.37
C GLU A 36 -11.77 2.64 -7.87
N ALA A 37 -11.51 1.37 -7.53
CA ALA A 37 -11.38 0.95 -6.14
C ALA A 37 -10.28 1.72 -5.40
N HIS A 38 -9.18 2.10 -6.05
CA HIS A 38 -8.14 2.94 -5.45
C HIS A 38 -8.60 4.38 -5.20
N ARG A 39 -9.37 4.97 -6.12
CA ARG A 39 -9.95 6.31 -5.95
C ARG A 39 -10.86 6.33 -4.72
N ASP A 40 -11.75 5.36 -4.61
CA ASP A 40 -12.74 5.31 -3.53
C ASP A 40 -12.06 5.02 -2.17
N ASN A 41 -10.96 4.26 -2.20
CA ASN A 41 -10.14 3.99 -1.02
C ASN A 41 -9.11 5.10 -0.71
N GLN A 42 -9.12 6.24 -1.39
CA GLN A 42 -8.13 7.30 -1.14
C GLN A 42 -8.42 8.07 0.15
N ALA A 43 -9.70 8.24 0.51
CA ALA A 43 -10.10 8.94 1.72
C ALA A 43 -9.87 8.08 2.98
N PHE A 44 -9.60 8.75 4.10
CA PHE A 44 -9.58 8.11 5.41
C PHE A 44 -11.00 7.66 5.77
N GLN A 45 -11.14 6.42 6.23
CA GLN A 45 -12.41 5.82 6.64
C GLN A 45 -12.32 5.36 8.10
N ASP A 46 -11.39 4.44 8.38
CA ASP A 46 -11.10 3.91 9.71
C ASP A 46 -9.61 3.56 9.83
N TYR A 47 -9.11 3.58 11.07
CA TYR A 47 -7.74 3.22 11.43
C TYR A 47 -7.41 1.77 11.07
N ARG A 48 -8.33 0.81 11.22
CA ARG A 48 -8.07 -0.60 10.84
C ARG A 48 -7.82 -0.72 9.34
N GLN A 49 -8.62 -0.03 8.53
CA GLN A 49 -8.46 -0.04 7.08
C GLN A 49 -7.18 0.65 6.64
N ASP A 50 -6.82 1.77 7.27
CA ASP A 50 -5.57 2.49 6.97
C ASP A 50 -4.34 1.65 7.33
N SER A 51 -4.32 1.05 8.52
CA SER A 51 -3.27 0.11 8.95
C SER A 51 -3.13 -1.07 7.97
N ARG A 52 -4.26 -1.63 7.51
CA ARG A 52 -4.24 -2.71 6.50
C ARG A 52 -3.64 -2.26 5.18
N LYS A 53 -3.92 -1.03 4.72
CA LYS A 53 -3.34 -0.47 3.49
C LYS A 53 -1.83 -0.29 3.62
N VAL A 54 -1.38 0.23 4.76
CA VAL A 54 0.05 0.39 5.06
C VAL A 54 0.74 -0.97 5.10
N TYR A 55 0.18 -1.93 5.82
CA TYR A 55 0.70 -3.30 5.91
C TYR A 55 0.81 -3.96 4.53
N LYS A 56 -0.25 -3.93 3.71
CA LYS A 56 -0.21 -4.49 2.35
C LYS A 56 0.86 -3.85 1.47
N ARG A 57 1.10 -2.54 1.62
CA ARG A 57 2.18 -1.86 0.91
C ARG A 57 3.55 -2.36 1.39
N GLN A 58 3.75 -2.47 2.70
CA GLN A 58 5.00 -2.98 3.28
C GLN A 58 5.28 -4.43 2.83
N ILE A 59 4.28 -5.30 2.85
CA ILE A 59 4.42 -6.70 2.37
C ILE A 59 4.77 -6.76 0.88
N ARG A 60 4.18 -5.89 0.05
CA ARG A 60 4.52 -5.82 -1.37
C ARG A 60 5.95 -5.36 -1.61
N ASP A 61 6.44 -4.45 -0.78
CA ASP A 61 7.77 -3.86 -0.92
C ASP A 61 8.86 -4.72 -0.23
N LEU A 62 8.47 -5.66 0.64
CA LEU A 62 9.33 -6.63 1.30
C LEU A 62 9.96 -7.60 0.29
N LYS A 63 11.27 -7.80 0.39
CA LYS A 63 12.03 -8.76 -0.41
C LYS A 63 12.66 -9.81 0.49
N PRO A 64 12.07 -11.01 0.61
CA PRO A 64 12.65 -12.11 1.38
C PRO A 64 13.97 -12.58 0.78
N ASP A 65 14.92 -12.94 1.63
CA ASP A 65 16.14 -13.63 1.25
C ASP A 65 15.89 -15.14 1.28
N MET A 66 15.80 -15.75 0.09
CA MET A 66 15.50 -17.18 -0.03
C MET A 66 16.69 -18.06 0.35
N ASP A 67 17.92 -17.58 0.15
CA ASP A 67 19.13 -18.35 0.44
C ASP A 67 19.34 -18.47 1.97
N GLU A 68 19.11 -17.37 2.70
CA GLU A 68 19.14 -17.37 4.17
C GLU A 68 18.04 -18.28 4.74
N TYR A 69 16.84 -18.21 4.16
CA TYR A 69 15.71 -19.08 4.53
C TYR A 69 16.02 -20.57 4.34
N GLU A 70 16.58 -20.96 3.19
CA GLU A 70 16.95 -22.35 2.90
C GLU A 70 18.02 -22.87 3.86
N LYS A 71 19.04 -22.05 4.17
CA LYS A 71 20.08 -22.41 5.14
C LYS A 71 19.50 -22.65 6.53
N ASP A 72 18.61 -21.78 6.98
CA ASP A 72 18.00 -21.92 8.30
C ASP A 72 17.00 -23.09 8.35
N LYS A 73 16.31 -23.36 7.23
CA LYS A 73 15.52 -24.58 7.05
C LYS A 73 16.37 -25.84 7.20
N MET A 74 17.49 -25.91 6.49
CA MET A 74 18.38 -27.07 6.56
C MET A 74 18.94 -27.28 7.96
N LYS A 75 19.39 -26.21 8.64
CA LYS A 75 19.86 -26.30 10.04
C LYS A 75 18.78 -26.79 11.00
N ALA A 76 17.54 -26.34 10.82
CA ALA A 76 16.43 -26.78 11.66
C ALA A 76 16.07 -28.25 11.41
N VAL A 77 16.12 -28.71 10.16
CA VAL A 77 15.95 -30.12 9.80
C VAL A 77 17.09 -30.99 10.37
N GLU A 78 18.34 -30.52 10.30
CA GLU A 78 19.48 -31.20 10.91
C GLU A 78 19.34 -31.31 12.44
N LYS A 79 18.86 -30.24 13.09
CA LYS A 79 18.59 -30.24 14.54
C LYS A 79 17.49 -31.23 14.91
N ALA A 80 16.40 -31.28 14.14
CA ALA A 80 15.31 -32.23 14.33
C ALA A 80 15.76 -33.67 14.08
N ALA A 81 16.62 -33.91 13.08
CA ALA A 81 17.22 -35.21 12.84
C ALA A 81 18.11 -35.66 14.01
N ALA A 82 18.90 -34.74 14.57
CA ALA A 82 19.77 -35.01 15.71
C ALA A 82 18.99 -35.25 17.02
N SER A 83 17.86 -34.57 17.23
CA SER A 83 17.00 -34.78 18.39
C SER A 83 16.10 -36.01 18.26
N GLY A 84 16.05 -36.65 17.09
CA GLY A 84 15.14 -37.76 16.81
C GLY A 84 13.68 -37.34 16.66
N GLY A 85 13.41 -36.05 16.42
CA GLY A 85 12.07 -35.47 16.29
C GLY A 85 11.42 -35.63 14.91
N LEU A 86 12.10 -36.29 13.97
CA LEU A 86 11.58 -36.60 12.64
C LEU A 86 10.74 -37.88 12.69
N GLU A 87 9.43 -37.73 12.54
CA GLU A 87 8.48 -38.83 12.47
C GLU A 87 8.11 -39.07 11.00
N ILE A 88 8.13 -40.34 10.56
CA ILE A 88 7.67 -40.72 9.24
C ILE A 88 6.17 -40.98 9.36
N VAL A 89 5.37 -40.12 8.75
CA VAL A 89 3.91 -40.25 8.70
C VAL A 89 3.52 -40.68 7.28
N GLU A 90 2.76 -41.76 7.18
CA GLU A 90 2.14 -42.18 5.92
C GLU A 90 0.87 -41.34 5.71
N THR A 91 0.82 -40.57 4.63
CA THR A 91 -0.39 -39.82 4.26
C THR A 91 -1.45 -40.76 3.70
N ASP A 92 -2.71 -40.31 3.65
CA ASP A 92 -3.85 -41.10 3.15
C ASP A 92 -3.68 -41.59 1.69
N ASP A 93 -2.75 -40.98 0.94
CA ASP A 93 -2.37 -41.34 -0.43
C ASP A 93 -1.22 -42.38 -0.52
N GLY A 94 -0.71 -42.86 0.62
CA GLY A 94 0.39 -43.84 0.71
C GLY A 94 1.79 -43.24 0.50
N GLU A 95 1.94 -41.91 0.54
CA GLU A 95 3.24 -41.24 0.48
C GLU A 95 3.82 -41.10 1.90
N LEU A 96 5.07 -41.52 2.08
CA LEU A 96 5.79 -41.36 3.35
C LEU A 96 6.37 -39.94 3.44
N VAL A 97 5.78 -39.11 4.29
CA VAL A 97 6.22 -37.73 4.54
C VAL A 97 6.96 -37.66 5.87
N VAL A 98 8.15 -37.08 5.86
CA VAL A 98 8.91 -36.80 7.09
C VAL A 98 8.35 -35.53 7.72
N VAL A 99 7.71 -35.66 8.87
CA VAL A 99 7.13 -34.56 9.63
C VAL A 99 7.95 -34.30 10.89
N ASP A 100 8.37 -33.05 11.06
CA ASP A 100 9.02 -32.57 12.28
C ASP A 100 7.96 -32.38 13.38
N LYS A 101 7.90 -33.32 14.33
CA LYS A 101 6.89 -33.35 15.40
C LYS A 101 7.10 -32.22 16.42
N ASP A 102 8.35 -31.87 16.66
CA ASP A 102 8.75 -30.86 17.64
C ASP A 102 8.55 -29.43 17.12
N GLY A 103 8.21 -29.27 15.83
CA GLY A 103 7.96 -27.98 15.21
C GLY A 103 9.20 -27.07 15.20
N THR A 104 10.38 -27.68 15.03
CA THR A 104 11.68 -27.02 15.06
C THR A 104 11.81 -25.96 13.97
N PHE A 105 11.32 -26.27 12.76
CA PHE A 105 11.25 -25.29 11.66
C PHE A 105 9.83 -24.76 11.41
N TYR A 106 8.86 -25.68 11.31
CA TYR A 106 7.46 -25.34 11.14
C TYR A 106 6.80 -25.32 12.52
N SER A 107 6.72 -24.15 13.13
CA SER A 107 6.21 -24.00 14.49
C SER A 107 4.76 -24.46 14.63
N THR A 108 4.48 -25.22 15.69
CA THR A 108 3.13 -25.58 16.13
C THR A 108 2.72 -24.69 17.32
N ALA A 109 1.44 -24.73 17.71
CA ALA A 109 0.93 -23.91 18.81
C ALA A 109 1.69 -24.10 20.14
N ASP A 110 2.26 -25.29 20.35
CA ASP A 110 3.00 -25.66 21.56
C ASP A 110 4.52 -25.52 21.40
N SER A 111 5.01 -25.09 20.24
CA SER A 111 6.44 -24.92 19.99
C SER A 111 6.99 -23.65 20.67
N THR A 112 8.12 -23.79 21.38
CA THR A 112 8.76 -22.69 22.13
C THR A 112 10.05 -22.17 21.50
N GLY A 113 10.44 -22.69 20.32
CA GLY A 113 11.71 -22.38 19.67
C GLY A 113 11.93 -20.90 19.34
N PHE A 114 10.87 -20.11 19.25
CA PHE A 114 10.97 -18.67 18.97
C PHE A 114 11.63 -17.88 20.11
N VAL A 115 11.60 -18.38 21.35
CA VAL A 115 12.13 -17.67 22.53
C VAL A 115 13.65 -17.53 22.47
N GLU A 116 14.33 -18.53 21.89
CA GLU A 116 15.79 -18.56 21.77
C GLU A 116 16.31 -17.84 20.51
N HIS A 117 15.43 -17.43 19.59
CA HIS A 117 15.84 -16.83 18.33
C HIS A 117 16.42 -15.44 18.54
N LYS A 118 17.74 -15.32 18.36
CA LYS A 118 18.45 -14.05 18.35
C LYS A 118 18.81 -13.68 16.89
N PRO A 119 18.11 -12.72 16.27
CA PRO A 119 18.38 -12.34 14.90
C PRO A 119 19.79 -11.76 14.75
N PRO A 120 20.45 -11.95 13.59
CA PRO A 120 21.74 -11.32 13.33
C PRO A 120 21.59 -9.79 13.30
N LYS A 121 22.65 -9.08 13.69
CA LYS A 121 22.65 -7.61 13.74
C LYS A 121 22.29 -6.99 12.38
N GLU A 122 22.75 -7.60 11.29
CA GLU A 122 22.45 -7.14 9.93
C GLU A 122 20.96 -7.14 9.61
N ALA A 123 20.20 -8.15 10.08
CA ALA A 123 18.75 -8.19 9.90
C ALA A 123 18.04 -7.09 10.70
N VAL A 124 18.53 -6.80 11.91
CA VAL A 124 18.02 -5.69 12.74
C VAL A 124 18.30 -4.35 12.06
N ASP A 125 19.51 -4.15 11.53
CA ASP A 125 19.90 -2.93 10.83
C ASP A 125 19.06 -2.71 9.56
N ARG A 126 18.76 -3.78 8.79
CA ARG A 126 17.81 -3.75 7.67
C ARG A 126 16.43 -3.25 8.11
N MET A 127 15.87 -3.83 9.17
CA MET A 127 14.56 -3.45 9.71
C MET A 127 14.53 -1.97 10.16
N VAL A 128 15.56 -1.53 10.88
CA VAL A 128 15.66 -0.13 11.36
C VAL A 128 15.72 0.84 10.18
N LYS A 129 16.51 0.52 9.15
CA LYS A 129 16.60 1.33 7.94
C LYS A 129 15.24 1.46 7.24
N ASP A 130 14.49 0.37 7.12
CA ASP A 130 13.15 0.38 6.50
C ASP A 130 12.17 1.26 7.31
N LEU A 131 12.22 1.21 8.64
CA LEU A 131 11.41 2.07 9.50
C LEU A 131 11.76 3.56 9.32
N GLN A 132 13.05 3.89 9.30
CA GLN A 132 13.52 5.26 9.08
C GLN A 132 13.10 5.81 7.71
N GLN A 133 13.23 5.00 6.65
CA GLN A 133 12.79 5.37 5.30
C GLN A 133 11.28 5.62 5.23
N ALA A 134 10.48 4.79 5.91
CA ALA A 134 9.04 4.97 5.98
C ALA A 134 8.65 6.29 6.70
N GLU A 135 9.35 6.61 7.79
CA GLU A 135 9.16 7.87 8.52
C GLU A 135 9.57 9.08 7.68
N GLU A 136 10.73 9.04 7.04
CA GLU A 136 11.22 10.12 6.19
C GLU A 136 10.25 10.39 5.04
N ALA A 137 9.76 9.35 4.37
CA ALA A 137 8.77 9.48 3.31
C ALA A 137 7.46 10.14 3.82
N ARG A 138 7.04 9.82 5.05
CA ARG A 138 5.85 10.42 5.68
C ARG A 138 6.10 11.90 6.00
N LEU A 139 7.25 12.23 6.57
CA LEU A 139 7.63 13.60 6.93
C LEU A 139 7.81 14.47 5.67
N ARG A 140 8.41 13.93 4.62
CA ARG A 140 8.54 14.60 3.31
C ARG A 140 7.17 14.97 2.75
N LYS A 141 6.24 14.02 2.67
CA LYS A 141 4.85 14.30 2.20
C LYS A 141 4.08 15.26 3.11
N ARG A 142 4.40 15.31 4.41
CA ARG A 142 3.83 16.32 5.32
C ARG A 142 4.39 17.70 5.02
N ARG A 143 5.70 17.83 4.82
CA ARG A 143 6.38 19.08 4.46
C ARG A 143 5.89 19.63 3.10
N GLU A 144 5.82 18.78 2.08
CA GLU A 144 5.31 19.16 0.75
C GLU A 144 3.89 19.75 0.82
N ARG A 145 3.00 19.17 1.65
CA ARG A 145 1.64 19.69 1.84
C ARG A 145 1.60 21.04 2.54
N LEU A 146 2.49 21.27 3.51
CA LEU A 146 2.58 22.55 4.23
C LEU A 146 3.26 23.65 3.40
N GLY A 147 4.23 23.29 2.57
CA GLY A 147 4.98 24.22 1.71
C GLY A 147 4.18 24.75 0.53
N LYS A 148 3.27 23.95 -0.03
CA LYS A 148 2.38 24.38 -1.13
C LYS A 148 1.42 25.51 -0.77
N ASP A 149 1.14 25.72 0.52
CA ASP A 149 0.18 26.72 0.99
C ASP A 149 0.76 28.16 1.06
N GLY A 150 1.91 28.44 0.45
CA GLY A 150 2.62 29.73 0.59
C GLY A 150 3.10 30.40 -0.70
N GLU A 151 2.99 29.75 -1.86
CA GLU A 151 3.59 30.29 -3.10
C GLU A 151 2.61 31.13 -3.96
N ASP A 152 1.28 30.91 -3.87
CA ASP A 152 0.34 31.44 -4.87
C ASP A 152 -0.85 32.27 -4.32
N GLY A 153 -0.91 32.57 -3.01
CA GLY A 153 -2.10 33.19 -2.40
C GLY A 153 -1.84 34.38 -1.49
N ASP A 154 -2.83 35.26 -1.36
CA ASP A 154 -2.80 36.40 -0.45
C ASP A 154 -2.58 35.96 1.01
N VAL A 155 -1.70 36.67 1.71
CA VAL A 155 -1.37 36.38 3.11
C VAL A 155 -2.51 36.87 4.01
N THR A 156 -3.44 35.97 4.32
CA THR A 156 -4.60 36.25 5.20
C THR A 156 -4.32 36.03 6.70
N TYR A 157 -3.06 35.79 7.09
CA TYR A 157 -2.69 35.41 8.46
C TYR A 157 -1.50 36.18 9.01
N ILE A 158 -1.49 36.39 10.33
CA ILE A 158 -0.39 37.08 11.06
C ILE A 158 0.55 36.06 11.73
N ASN A 159 0.04 34.91 12.20
CA ASN A 159 0.83 33.87 12.86
C ASN A 159 0.49 32.47 12.34
N GLU A 160 1.32 31.46 12.66
CA GLU A 160 1.14 30.09 12.17
C GLU A 160 -0.15 29.42 12.69
N LYS A 161 -0.55 29.70 13.93
CA LYS A 161 -1.82 29.18 14.48
C LYS A 161 -3.03 29.74 13.75
N ASN A 162 -2.99 31.03 13.39
CA ASN A 162 -3.99 31.74 12.62
C ASN A 162 -4.02 31.20 11.18
N LYS A 163 -2.86 30.90 10.58
CA LYS A 163 -2.78 30.18 9.29
C LYS A 163 -3.54 28.85 9.35
N LEU A 164 -3.23 27.99 10.33
CA LEU A 164 -3.90 26.70 10.48
C LEU A 164 -5.40 26.83 10.75
N PHE A 165 -5.80 27.86 11.50
CA PHE A 165 -7.21 28.16 11.75
C PHE A 165 -7.95 28.62 10.48
N ASN A 166 -7.37 29.57 9.73
CA ASN A 166 -7.92 30.03 8.45
C ASN A 166 -7.98 28.89 7.43
N GLN A 167 -6.97 28.01 7.38
CA GLN A 167 -7.01 26.79 6.56
C GLN A 167 -8.14 25.84 6.96
N LYS A 168 -8.39 25.68 8.27
CA LYS A 168 -9.53 24.90 8.76
C LYS A 168 -10.84 25.54 8.30
N LEU A 169 -11.02 26.84 8.48
CA LEU A 169 -12.21 27.56 8.02
C LEU A 169 -12.40 27.41 6.51
N ALA A 170 -11.32 27.56 5.74
CA ALA A 170 -11.35 27.43 4.30
C ALA A 170 -11.89 26.06 3.83
N ARG A 171 -11.49 24.97 4.50
CA ARG A 171 -11.97 23.62 4.16
C ARG A 171 -13.47 23.43 4.37
N PHE A 172 -14.07 24.09 5.36
CA PHE A 172 -15.48 23.92 5.71
C PHE A 172 -16.39 24.97 5.06
N TYR A 173 -15.95 26.22 5.00
CA TYR A 173 -16.81 27.36 4.65
C TYR A 173 -16.62 27.88 3.22
N ASN A 174 -15.48 27.64 2.56
CA ASN A 174 -15.26 28.16 1.19
C ASN A 174 -16.34 27.71 0.21
N LYS A 175 -16.91 26.52 0.39
CA LYS A 175 -18.00 26.01 -0.45
C LYS A 175 -19.25 26.91 -0.36
N TYR A 176 -19.50 27.53 0.78
CA TYR A 176 -20.69 28.35 1.03
C TYR A 176 -20.43 29.85 0.92
N THR A 177 -19.18 30.29 1.10
CA THR A 177 -18.81 31.71 1.08
C THR A 177 -18.12 32.13 -0.22
N ALA A 178 -18.21 31.31 -1.27
CA ALA A 178 -17.60 31.59 -2.57
C ALA A 178 -18.15 32.89 -3.18
N GLU A 179 -19.47 33.05 -3.22
CA GLU A 179 -20.11 34.26 -3.76
C GLU A 179 -19.71 35.52 -2.99
N ILE A 180 -19.61 35.43 -1.66
CA ILE A 180 -19.20 36.54 -0.81
C ILE A 180 -17.75 36.94 -1.12
N ARG A 181 -16.85 35.95 -1.26
CA ARG A 181 -15.44 36.18 -1.62
C ARG A 181 -15.33 36.85 -2.99
N ASP A 182 -16.00 36.29 -3.99
CA ASP A 182 -16.04 36.81 -5.35
C ASP A 182 -16.55 38.26 -5.39
N SER A 183 -17.58 38.59 -4.60
CA SER A 183 -18.09 39.97 -4.49
C SER A 183 -17.08 40.91 -3.82
N PHE A 184 -16.29 40.45 -2.86
CA PHE A 184 -15.18 41.23 -2.32
C PHE A 184 -14.08 41.47 -3.36
N GLU A 185 -13.72 40.44 -4.12
CA GLU A 185 -12.71 40.53 -5.19
C GLU A 185 -13.18 41.42 -6.35
N ARG A 186 -14.50 41.48 -6.61
CA ARG A 186 -15.12 42.37 -7.62
C ARG A 186 -15.46 43.79 -7.11
N GLY A 187 -15.10 44.14 -5.87
CA GLY A 187 -15.28 45.50 -5.35
C GLY A 187 -16.65 45.79 -4.73
N THR A 188 -17.20 44.84 -3.96
CA THR A 188 -18.44 44.99 -3.15
C THR A 188 -19.68 45.46 -3.93
N MET A 189 -19.72 45.25 -5.24
CA MET A 189 -20.92 45.46 -6.03
C MET A 189 -21.80 44.20 -5.94
N MET A 190 -22.98 44.33 -5.34
CA MET A 190 -24.01 43.27 -5.32
C MET A 190 -24.59 43.04 -6.72
#